data_AF-A0A7S2QNE9-F1
#
_entry.id   AF-A0A7S2QNE9-F1
#
_cell.length_a   1.000
_cell.length_b   1.000
_cell.length_c   1.000
_cell.angle_alpha   90.00
_cell.angle_beta   90.00
_cell.angle_gamma   90.00
#
_symmetry.space_group_name_H-M   'P 1'
#
loop_
_entity.id
_entity.type
_entity.pdbx_description
1 polymer ?
#
loop_
_entity_poly.entity_id
_entity_poly.type
_entity_poly.pdbx_seq_one_letter_code
_entity_poly.pdbx_strand_id
1 'polypeptide(L)'
;AAEPAALRDAVGLAAAPAGAYGEAQLTGLLPKETLGDRNACNDDEESHLGLCYDKCSVLTSGMYPFRQSAWTCCKEQKCSKNPFLMFKCCKHNMGWCSGYDIAGMMEGKKVCPHKPGACLVNEELFLGMCYKTCQLLTDNKFPYRVAPATCCAKKDHTCIIEKGAKDGMTGESV
;
A
#
# COMPACT_ATOMS: atom_id res chain seq x y z
N ALA A 1 -54.42 -47.65 19.19
CA ALA A 1 -53.28 -47.55 18.26
C ALA A 1 -53.69 -46.59 17.17
N ALA A 2 -53.19 -45.35 17.23
CA ALA A 2 -53.53 -44.28 16.31
C ALA A 2 -52.23 -43.83 15.64
N GLU A 3 -52.08 -44.16 14.36
CA GLU A 3 -51.19 -43.45 13.44
C GLU A 3 -52.05 -42.49 12.64
N PRO A 4 -51.63 -41.22 12.50
CA PRO A 4 -52.07 -40.42 11.37
C PRO A 4 -50.89 -39.89 10.54
N ALA A 5 -51.11 -40.03 9.23
CA ALA A 5 -50.94 -39.02 8.19
C ALA A 5 -49.57 -38.36 7.98
N ALA A 6 -49.08 -38.60 6.75
CA ALA A 6 -47.94 -37.95 6.12
C ALA A 6 -47.99 -36.42 6.17
N LEU A 7 -46.85 -35.82 6.52
CA LEU A 7 -46.58 -34.39 6.34
C LEU A 7 -45.60 -34.23 5.17
N ARG A 8 -46.07 -33.55 4.12
CA ARG A 8 -45.24 -32.91 3.10
C ARG A 8 -44.59 -31.71 3.77
N ASP A 9 -43.30 -31.47 3.58
CA ASP A 9 -42.77 -30.12 3.51
C ASP A 9 -41.47 -30.06 2.70
N ALA A 10 -41.47 -29.13 1.76
CA ALA A 10 -40.35 -28.72 0.94
C ALA A 10 -39.67 -27.50 1.59
N VAL A 11 -38.48 -27.16 1.07
CA VAL A 11 -37.72 -25.91 1.29
C VAL A 11 -36.92 -25.89 2.60
N GLY A 12 -35.63 -25.55 2.63
CA GLY A 12 -34.74 -25.03 1.59
C GLY A 12 -33.30 -24.96 2.11
N LEU A 13 -32.36 -24.88 1.17
CA LEU A 13 -30.98 -24.51 1.43
C LEU A 13 -30.96 -23.10 2.05
N ALA A 14 -30.74 -23.02 3.36
CA ALA A 14 -30.52 -21.74 4.01
C ALA A 14 -29.13 -21.22 3.60
N ALA A 15 -29.13 -20.20 2.75
CA ALA A 15 -27.98 -19.33 2.59
C ALA A 15 -27.65 -18.69 3.94
N ALA A 16 -26.38 -18.80 4.37
CA ALA A 16 -25.91 -18.14 5.57
C ALA A 16 -26.18 -16.63 5.47
N PRO A 17 -26.69 -15.98 6.53
CA PRO A 17 -26.86 -14.55 6.52
C PRO A 17 -25.49 -13.88 6.46
N ALA A 18 -25.31 -12.97 5.50
CA ALA A 18 -24.26 -11.97 5.53
C ALA A 18 -24.55 -11.03 6.71
N GLY A 19 -24.14 -11.44 7.91
CA GLY A 19 -24.41 -10.72 9.14
C GLY A 19 -23.16 -10.65 10.02
N ALA A 20 -22.84 -9.44 10.46
CA ALA A 20 -22.16 -9.17 11.72
C ALA A 20 -20.67 -9.56 11.85
N TYR A 21 -19.85 -9.33 10.83
CA TYR A 21 -18.49 -8.82 11.11
C TYR A 21 -18.68 -7.34 11.48
N GLY A 22 -18.96 -7.10 12.76
CA GLY A 22 -19.63 -5.89 13.24
C GLY A 22 -18.85 -4.60 12.99
N GLU A 23 -19.58 -3.50 12.81
CA GLU A 23 -19.06 -2.12 12.81
C GLU A 23 -18.04 -1.86 13.95
N ALA A 24 -18.23 -2.50 15.11
CA ALA A 24 -17.33 -2.40 16.25
C ALA A 24 -15.93 -3.03 16.04
N GLN A 25 -15.80 -4.01 15.14
CA GLN A 25 -14.50 -4.60 14.80
C GLN A 25 -13.77 -3.78 13.72
N LEU A 26 -14.52 -3.08 12.87
CA LEU A 26 -13.97 -2.24 11.81
C LEU A 26 -13.36 -0.94 12.37
N THR A 27 -13.97 -0.33 13.39
CA THR A 27 -13.47 0.94 13.97
C THR A 27 -12.04 0.85 14.52
N GLY A 28 -11.61 -0.32 15.00
CA GLY A 28 -10.23 -0.56 15.42
C GLY A 28 -9.26 -0.91 14.28
N LEU A 29 -9.78 -1.20 13.10
CA LEU A 29 -9.00 -1.58 11.92
C LEU A 29 -8.86 -0.47 10.88
N LEU A 30 -9.72 0.56 10.95
CA LEU A 30 -9.62 1.71 10.08
C LEU A 30 -8.32 2.47 10.34
N PRO A 31 -7.61 2.91 9.28
CA PRO A 31 -6.43 3.74 9.44
C PRO A 31 -6.83 5.10 10.05
N LYS A 32 -5.87 5.73 10.73
CA LYS A 32 -6.10 7.02 11.38
C LYS A 32 -5.97 8.12 10.33
N GLU A 33 -7.11 8.55 9.80
CA GLU A 33 -7.18 9.59 8.77
C GLU A 33 -8.05 10.77 9.19
N THR A 34 -7.68 11.96 8.72
CA THR A 34 -8.49 13.17 8.88
C THR A 34 -9.55 13.26 7.77
N LEU A 35 -10.68 12.55 7.91
CA LEU A 35 -11.72 12.42 6.88
C LEU A 35 -12.42 13.73 6.40
N GLY A 36 -12.08 14.88 6.99
CA GLY A 36 -12.74 16.18 6.75
C GLY A 36 -11.87 17.28 6.15
N ASP A 37 -10.58 17.03 5.88
CA ASP A 37 -9.63 18.05 5.41
C ASP A 37 -9.51 18.15 3.87
N ARG A 38 -10.29 17.32 3.15
CA ARG A 38 -10.23 17.13 1.68
C ARG A 38 -8.92 16.52 1.18
N ASN A 39 -8.10 15.94 2.06
CA ASN A 39 -7.02 15.04 1.70
C ASN A 39 -7.63 13.66 1.41
N ALA A 40 -7.37 13.14 0.21
CA ALA A 40 -7.82 11.81 -0.19
C ALA A 40 -6.73 10.74 0.04
N CYS A 41 -5.55 11.17 0.47
CA CYS A 41 -4.39 10.35 0.81
C CYS A 41 -4.28 10.22 2.33
N ASN A 42 -3.33 9.39 2.78
CA ASN A 42 -3.07 9.23 4.21
C ASN A 42 -2.64 10.57 4.87
N ASP A 43 -2.79 10.70 6.18
CA ASP A 43 -2.35 11.86 6.98
C ASP A 43 -0.84 12.15 6.83
N ASP A 44 -0.01 11.16 6.49
CA ASP A 44 1.43 11.31 6.20
C ASP A 44 1.75 11.53 4.72
N GLU A 45 0.73 11.67 3.86
CA GLU A 45 0.88 11.77 2.41
C GLU A 45 0.37 13.10 1.83
N GLU A 46 0.82 13.41 0.62
CA GLU A 46 0.32 14.49 -0.22
C GLU A 46 -0.19 13.94 -1.56
N SER A 47 -1.27 14.55 -2.06
CA SER A 47 -1.79 14.23 -3.38
C SER A 47 -0.99 14.95 -4.48
N HIS A 48 -0.52 14.20 -5.47
CA HIS A 48 0.13 14.74 -6.65
C HIS A 48 -0.20 13.91 -7.89
N LEU A 49 -0.68 14.57 -8.95
CA LEU A 49 -1.06 13.91 -10.22
C LEU A 49 -2.01 12.70 -10.04
N GLY A 50 -2.91 12.77 -9.04
CA GLY A 50 -3.88 11.72 -8.77
C GLY A 50 -3.34 10.50 -8.01
N LEU A 51 -2.11 10.59 -7.49
CA LEU A 51 -1.51 9.58 -6.62
C LEU A 51 -1.15 10.20 -5.26
N CYS A 52 -0.93 9.33 -4.28
CA CYS A 52 -0.51 9.66 -2.93
C CYS A 52 0.98 9.37 -2.78
N TYR A 53 1.71 10.38 -2.34
CA TYR A 53 3.15 10.34 -2.12
C TYR A 53 3.46 10.73 -0.68
N ASP A 54 4.59 10.29 -0.16
CA ASP A 54 5.16 10.89 1.05
C ASP A 54 5.37 12.39 0.84
N LYS A 55 5.09 13.17 1.89
CA LYS A 55 5.17 14.62 1.86
C LYS A 55 6.61 15.05 1.60
N CYS A 56 6.79 15.94 0.62
CA CYS A 56 8.09 16.55 0.35
C CYS A 56 8.71 17.23 1.60
N SER A 57 7.89 17.76 2.51
CA SER A 57 8.36 18.28 3.80
C SER A 57 8.96 17.21 4.71
N VAL A 58 8.44 15.97 4.68
CA VAL A 58 8.98 14.84 5.44
C VAL A 58 10.25 14.32 4.77
N LEU A 59 10.19 14.03 3.47
CA LEU A 59 11.30 13.50 2.65
C LEU A 59 12.55 14.37 2.65
N THR A 60 12.38 15.68 2.85
CA THR A 60 13.47 16.66 2.81
C THR A 60 13.74 17.35 4.14
N SER A 61 13.16 16.84 5.23
CA SER A 61 13.29 17.41 6.57
C SER A 61 12.96 18.91 6.60
N GLY A 62 11.92 19.30 5.87
CA GLY A 62 11.39 20.66 5.77
C GLY A 62 12.12 21.58 4.79
N MET A 63 13.26 21.16 4.20
CA MET A 63 14.05 22.04 3.34
C MET A 63 13.38 22.34 1.99
N TYR A 64 12.62 21.40 1.45
CA TYR A 64 11.97 21.49 0.14
C TYR A 64 10.53 20.98 0.26
N PRO A 65 9.59 21.75 0.82
CA PRO A 65 8.27 21.24 1.19
C PRO A 65 7.28 21.12 0.03
N PHE A 66 7.60 21.60 -1.18
CA PHE A 66 6.65 21.66 -2.30
C PHE A 66 6.98 20.67 -3.40
N ARG A 67 6.07 19.73 -3.67
CA ARG A 67 6.22 18.78 -4.78
C ARG A 67 5.97 19.42 -6.14
N GLN A 68 6.86 19.17 -7.09
CA GLN A 68 6.69 19.58 -8.50
C GLN A 68 6.54 18.39 -9.46
N SER A 69 7.08 17.23 -9.10
CA SER A 69 6.92 15.98 -9.85
C SER A 69 7.04 14.76 -8.93
N ALA A 70 6.89 13.56 -9.49
CA ALA A 70 7.09 12.29 -8.77
C ALA A 70 8.47 12.21 -8.07
N TRP A 71 9.50 12.85 -8.64
CA TRP A 71 10.88 12.77 -8.13
C TRP A 71 11.47 14.11 -7.68
N THR A 72 10.65 15.16 -7.57
CA THR A 72 11.14 16.53 -7.36
C THR A 72 10.40 17.25 -6.25
N CYS A 73 11.16 17.69 -5.25
CA CYS A 73 10.72 18.56 -4.16
C CYS A 73 11.44 19.92 -4.24
N CYS A 74 10.74 21.02 -3.99
CA CYS A 74 11.24 22.38 -4.15
C CYS A 74 11.02 23.26 -2.93
N LYS A 75 11.83 24.33 -2.80
CA LYS A 75 11.69 25.33 -1.73
C LYS A 75 10.45 26.20 -1.87
N GLU A 76 9.98 26.37 -3.10
CA GLU A 76 8.87 27.24 -3.46
C GLU A 76 7.88 26.52 -4.38
N GLN A 77 6.60 26.89 -4.30
CA GLN A 77 5.55 26.34 -5.17
C GLN A 77 5.74 26.71 -6.65
N LYS A 78 6.43 27.82 -6.94
CA LYS A 78 6.70 28.28 -8.30
C LYS A 78 8.18 28.59 -8.41
N CYS A 79 8.94 27.62 -8.90
CA CYS A 79 10.33 27.84 -9.26
C CYS A 79 10.44 28.49 -10.64
N SER A 80 11.61 29.09 -10.92
CA SER A 80 11.90 29.70 -12.22
C SER A 80 11.81 28.68 -13.35
N LYS A 81 11.22 29.07 -14.49
CA LYS A 81 11.17 28.25 -15.71
C LYS A 81 12.53 28.05 -16.37
N ASN A 82 13.55 28.80 -15.94
CA ASN A 82 14.91 28.61 -16.42
C ASN A 82 15.49 27.32 -15.82
N PRO A 83 15.88 26.32 -16.64
CA PRO A 83 16.39 25.03 -16.17
C PRO A 83 17.55 25.16 -15.16
N PHE A 84 18.45 26.13 -15.36
CA PHE A 84 19.61 26.33 -14.48
C PHE A 84 19.22 26.85 -13.08
N LEU A 85 18.18 27.70 -13.01
CA LEU A 85 17.65 28.19 -11.75
C LEU A 85 16.72 27.17 -11.08
N MET A 86 16.07 26.30 -11.86
CA MET A 86 15.23 25.21 -11.36
C MET A 86 16.03 24.25 -10.46
N PHE A 87 17.23 23.84 -10.87
CA PHE A 87 18.10 22.96 -10.07
C PHE A 87 18.59 23.60 -8.76
N LYS A 88 18.59 24.94 -8.65
CA LYS A 88 18.90 25.64 -7.39
C LYS A 88 17.70 25.71 -6.45
N CYS A 89 16.49 25.77 -7.02
CA CYS A 89 15.23 25.85 -6.28
C CYS A 89 14.74 24.47 -5.81
N CYS A 90 15.08 23.42 -6.55
CA CYS A 90 14.55 22.08 -6.40
C CYS A 90 15.63 21.05 -6.13
N LYS A 91 15.26 20.02 -5.38
CA LYS A 91 16.05 18.80 -5.18
C LYS A 91 15.36 17.66 -5.92
N HIS A 92 16.17 16.88 -6.62
CA HIS A 92 15.72 15.72 -7.37
C HIS A 92 16.29 14.46 -6.73
N ASN A 93 15.46 13.44 -6.56
CA ASN A 93 15.90 12.12 -6.12
C ASN A 93 15.09 11.07 -6.87
N MET A 94 15.68 10.60 -7.97
CA MET A 94 15.08 9.64 -8.89
C MET A 94 15.26 8.22 -8.33
N GLY A 95 14.22 7.41 -8.44
CA GLY A 95 14.23 6.01 -8.06
C GLY A 95 12.87 5.41 -8.33
N TRP A 96 12.81 4.15 -8.76
CA TRP A 96 11.53 3.45 -8.87
C TRP A 96 11.11 3.02 -7.47
N CYS A 97 9.96 3.52 -6.99
CA CYS A 97 9.49 3.24 -5.62
C CYS A 97 10.56 3.52 -4.56
N SER A 98 11.36 4.55 -4.80
CA SER A 98 12.51 4.95 -3.99
C SER A 98 12.84 6.42 -4.24
N GLY A 99 13.73 6.99 -3.41
CA GLY A 99 14.00 8.43 -3.48
C GLY A 99 12.75 9.23 -3.07
N TYR A 100 12.26 10.09 -3.96
CA TYR A 100 11.03 10.90 -3.72
C TYR A 100 9.75 10.31 -4.32
N ASP A 101 9.88 9.20 -5.04
CA ASP A 101 8.79 8.45 -5.66
C ASP A 101 8.37 7.31 -4.74
N ILE A 102 7.90 7.68 -3.54
CA ILE A 102 7.41 6.73 -2.53
C ILE A 102 6.11 7.24 -1.91
N ALA A 103 5.29 6.30 -1.44
CA ALA A 103 4.14 6.55 -0.57
C ALA A 103 4.59 6.86 0.87
N GLY A 104 3.63 7.27 1.68
CA GLY A 104 3.80 7.54 3.11
C GLY A 104 4.37 6.35 3.87
N MET A 105 5.00 6.62 5.01
CA MET A 105 5.59 5.60 5.86
C MET A 105 4.54 4.73 6.56
N MET A 106 3.30 5.21 6.68
CA MET A 106 2.18 4.45 7.22
C MET A 106 1.79 3.26 6.32
N GLU A 107 1.93 3.39 5.01
CA GLU A 107 1.73 2.29 4.06
C GLU A 107 2.92 1.32 4.00
N GLY A 108 4.09 1.78 4.45
CA GLY A 108 5.28 0.97 4.65
C GLY A 108 6.55 1.58 4.06
N LYS A 109 7.68 0.88 4.26
CA LYS A 109 8.98 1.36 3.80
C LYS A 109 9.19 1.07 2.31
N LYS A 110 9.43 2.12 1.52
CA LYS A 110 9.71 2.07 0.07
C LYS A 110 8.53 1.52 -0.74
N VAL A 111 7.31 1.87 -0.34
CA VAL A 111 6.11 1.55 -1.09
C VAL A 111 5.96 2.55 -2.24
N CYS A 112 5.55 2.06 -3.40
CA CYS A 112 5.30 2.92 -4.56
C CYS A 112 4.10 3.84 -4.30
N PRO A 113 4.05 5.03 -4.90
CA PRO A 113 2.87 5.88 -4.85
C PRO A 113 1.62 5.13 -5.35
N HIS A 114 0.48 5.39 -4.72
CA HIS A 114 -0.77 4.68 -4.99
C HIS A 114 -1.93 5.63 -5.21
N LYS A 115 -3.08 5.07 -5.61
CA LYS A 115 -4.31 5.83 -5.75
C LYS A 115 -4.85 6.23 -4.37
N PRO A 116 -5.64 7.32 -4.29
CA PRO A 116 -6.33 7.73 -3.08
C PRO A 116 -7.05 6.59 -2.35
N GLY A 117 -7.04 6.67 -1.02
CA GLY A 117 -7.43 5.60 -0.11
C GLY A 117 -6.24 5.07 0.69
N ALA A 118 -6.52 4.41 1.80
CA ALA A 118 -5.53 3.81 2.69
C ALA A 118 -5.93 2.37 3.02
N CYS A 119 -4.94 1.53 3.31
CA CYS A 119 -5.21 0.15 3.72
C CYS A 119 -5.66 0.08 5.19
N LEU A 120 -6.33 -1.01 5.58
CA LEU A 120 -6.61 -1.25 7.00
C LEU A 120 -5.32 -1.45 7.78
N VAL A 121 -5.33 -1.19 9.09
CA VAL A 121 -4.13 -1.31 9.96
C VAL A 121 -3.53 -2.72 10.02
N ASN A 122 -4.29 -3.74 9.61
CA ASN A 122 -3.86 -5.14 9.53
C ASN A 122 -3.58 -5.60 8.08
N GLU A 123 -3.55 -4.66 7.15
CA GLU A 123 -3.21 -4.85 5.75
C GLU A 123 -1.88 -4.17 5.41
N GLU A 124 -1.32 -4.56 4.26
CA GLU A 124 -0.16 -3.93 3.64
C GLU A 124 -0.49 -3.61 2.19
N LEU A 125 -0.03 -2.45 1.74
CA LEU A 125 -0.16 -2.03 0.35
C LEU A 125 0.93 -2.68 -0.51
N PHE A 126 0.52 -3.37 -1.57
CA PHE A 126 1.43 -3.97 -2.53
C PHE A 126 0.90 -3.80 -3.96
N LEU A 127 1.69 -3.17 -4.83
CA LEU A 127 1.30 -2.89 -6.23
C LEU A 127 -0.08 -2.21 -6.37
N GLY A 128 -0.40 -1.30 -5.46
CA GLY A 128 -1.64 -0.52 -5.48
C GLY A 128 -2.89 -1.27 -4.99
N MET A 129 -2.71 -2.41 -4.31
CA MET A 129 -3.78 -3.21 -3.73
C MET A 129 -3.48 -3.50 -2.25
N CYS A 130 -4.50 -3.46 -1.41
CA CYS A 130 -4.38 -3.83 -0.01
C CYS A 130 -4.50 -5.35 0.15
N TYR A 131 -3.56 -5.94 0.88
CA TYR A 131 -3.57 -7.35 1.24
C TYR A 131 -3.45 -7.48 2.74
N LYS A 132 -4.07 -8.49 3.32
CA LYS A 132 -3.75 -8.89 4.70
C LYS A 132 -2.23 -9.10 4.83
N THR A 133 -1.62 -8.58 5.90
CA THR A 133 -0.17 -8.64 6.06
C THR A 133 0.36 -10.08 6.01
N CYS A 134 1.52 -10.29 5.40
CA CYS A 134 2.18 -11.59 5.36
C CYS A 134 2.45 -12.17 6.77
N GLN A 135 2.72 -11.32 7.76
CA GLN A 135 2.82 -11.72 9.16
C GLN A 135 1.52 -12.35 9.67
N LEU A 136 0.38 -11.72 9.42
CA LEU A 136 -0.92 -12.21 9.88
C LEU A 136 -1.46 -13.37 9.03
N LEU A 137 -1.08 -13.47 7.76
CA LEU A 137 -1.46 -14.59 6.89
C LEU A 137 -0.72 -15.89 7.20
N THR A 138 0.51 -15.80 7.70
CA THR A 138 1.41 -16.95 7.84
C THR A 138 1.80 -17.26 9.28
N ASP A 139 1.10 -16.66 10.26
CA ASP A 139 1.46 -16.72 11.68
C ASP A 139 2.95 -16.39 11.90
N ASN A 140 3.39 -15.33 11.20
CA ASN A 140 4.76 -14.81 11.22
C ASN A 140 5.85 -15.75 10.66
N LYS A 141 5.50 -16.87 10.02
CA LYS A 141 6.48 -17.80 9.40
C LYS A 141 7.15 -17.20 8.16
N PHE A 142 6.42 -16.39 7.40
CA PHE A 142 6.89 -15.74 6.19
C PHE A 142 6.46 -14.27 6.22
N PRO A 143 7.19 -13.38 6.91
CA PRO A 143 6.71 -12.03 7.21
C PRO A 143 6.81 -11.04 6.04
N TYR A 144 7.45 -11.40 4.92
CA TYR A 144 7.74 -10.46 3.83
C TYR A 144 6.98 -10.79 2.55
N ARG A 145 6.20 -9.83 2.03
CA ARG A 145 5.55 -9.96 0.73
C ARG A 145 6.54 -9.75 -0.41
N VAL A 146 6.50 -10.64 -1.40
CA VAL A 146 7.30 -10.54 -2.63
C VAL A 146 6.45 -10.59 -3.90
N ALA A 147 5.19 -11.04 -3.78
CA ALA A 147 4.21 -11.08 -4.84
C ALA A 147 2.77 -11.01 -4.26
N PRO A 148 1.72 -10.82 -5.08
CA PRO A 148 0.33 -10.71 -4.60
C PRO A 148 -0.15 -11.88 -3.74
N ALA A 149 0.32 -13.10 -4.04
CA ALA A 149 -0.05 -14.32 -3.33
C ALA A 149 1.16 -15.03 -2.68
N THR A 150 2.28 -14.32 -2.50
CA THR A 150 3.52 -14.95 -2.04
C THR A 150 4.20 -14.15 -0.94
N CYS A 151 4.40 -14.84 0.18
CA CYS A 151 5.12 -14.37 1.36
C CYS A 151 6.39 -15.21 1.55
N CYS A 152 7.46 -14.57 2.00
CA CYS A 152 8.78 -15.17 2.14
C CYS A 152 9.42 -14.88 3.50
N ALA A 153 10.37 -15.74 3.88
CA ALA A 153 11.12 -15.61 5.12
C ALA A 153 12.16 -14.49 5.07
N LYS A 154 12.59 -14.12 3.86
CA LYS A 154 13.50 -13.00 3.58
C LYS A 154 12.82 -11.99 2.67
N LYS A 155 13.27 -10.73 2.74
CA LYS A 155 12.77 -9.63 1.91
C LYS A 155 13.49 -9.59 0.56
N ASP A 156 13.43 -10.70 -0.16
CA ASP A 156 14.02 -10.90 -1.48
C ASP A 156 13.20 -11.93 -2.28
N HIS A 157 13.43 -12.00 -3.59
CA HIS A 157 12.70 -12.92 -4.47
C HIS A 157 13.29 -14.34 -4.50
N THR A 158 14.30 -14.66 -3.69
CA THR A 158 15.00 -15.97 -3.76
C THR A 158 14.11 -17.15 -3.37
N CYS A 159 13.04 -16.90 -2.62
CA CYS A 159 12.04 -17.90 -2.24
C CYS A 159 11.14 -18.37 -3.39
N ILE A 160 11.02 -17.58 -4.46
CA ILE A 160 10.20 -17.90 -5.65
C ILE A 160 11.05 -18.29 -6.85
N ILE A 161 12.35 -18.00 -6.79
CA ILE A 161 13.30 -18.34 -7.83
C ILE A 161 13.79 -19.76 -7.56
N GLU A 162 13.79 -20.61 -8.59
CA GLU A 162 14.38 -21.95 -8.47
C GLU A 162 15.87 -21.84 -8.18
N LYS A 163 16.38 -22.70 -7.28
CA LYS A 163 17.80 -22.74 -6.95
C LYS A 163 18.63 -22.97 -8.21
N GLY A 164 19.54 -22.04 -8.52
CA GLY A 164 20.40 -22.12 -9.70
C GLY A 164 19.81 -21.47 -10.96
N ALA A 165 18.65 -20.81 -10.87
CA ALA A 165 18.23 -19.88 -11.90
C ALA A 165 19.31 -18.80 -12.09
N LYS A 166 19.52 -18.41 -13.34
CA LYS A 166 20.47 -17.36 -13.70
C LYS A 166 19.73 -16.07 -13.91
N ASP A 167 20.25 -14.96 -13.41
CA ASP A 167 19.70 -13.65 -13.69
C ASP A 167 19.84 -13.34 -15.21
N GLY A 168 18.92 -12.53 -15.77
CA GLY A 168 18.91 -12.20 -17.20
C GLY A 168 19.83 -11.04 -17.62
N MET A 169 20.55 -10.41 -16.69
CA MET A 169 21.39 -9.23 -16.93
C MET A 169 22.89 -9.56 -16.94
N THR A 170 23.34 -10.39 -16.00
CA THR A 170 24.72 -10.85 -15.79
C THR A 170 24.87 -12.36 -15.97
N GLY A 171 23.78 -13.14 -15.95
CA GLY A 171 23.85 -14.60 -16.09
C GLY A 171 24.43 -15.32 -14.86
N GLU A 172 24.57 -14.61 -13.74
CA GLU A 172 25.01 -15.15 -12.47
C GLU A 172 23.83 -15.88 -11.80
N SER A 173 24.14 -16.85 -10.94
CA SER A 173 23.10 -17.57 -10.20
C SER A 173 22.48 -16.66 -9.13
N VAL A 174 21.14 -16.61 -9.10
CA VAL A 174 20.33 -15.93 -8.08
C VAL A 174 19.99 -16.84 -6.90
#